data_AF-A0A4Q3U165-F1
#
_entry.id   AF-A0A4Q3U165-F1
#
_cell.length_a   1.000
_cell.length_b   1.000
_cell.length_c   1.000
_cell.angle_alpha   90.00
_cell.angle_beta   90.00
_cell.angle_gamma   90.00
#
_symmetry.space_group_name_H-M   'P 1'
#
loop_
_entity.id
_entity.type
_entity.pdbx_description
1 polymer ?
#
loop_
_entity_poly.entity_id
_entity_poly.type
_entity_poly.pdbx_seq_one_letter_code
_entity_poly.pdbx_strand_id
1 'polypeptide(L)'
;MSDRSAGLAPSRVTAVLGPTNTGKTHLAVERMLGHASGMIGLPLRLLAREIYERIVRQRGAAAVALITGEEKIVPPRPHYFVCTVEAMPLERSVEFLAIDEIQLVADPERGHVFTQRLLHARGRFETMFLGAGTMEPLIRRLVPDVEIVTRDRLSTLSYAGSKKLTRLPRRSAIVAFSTERVYAIAELIRRQRGGAAVVMGSLSPRTRNAQVALYQSGEVDFLVATDAIGMGLNMDVDHVAFAGLRKFDGRRTRWLHAHEIGQIAGRAGRHLRDGTFGVTAEAEDLDADLVEQVVEHRFDPVEGAEWRNAKLDFDTLPDLLRSLTVTPQRIGLNLTGEALDETLLRRLIKDEEIARIGRSRGAIMRLWEACQLPDFQKTTLDEHARLAKDVFHALT
;
A
#
# COMPACT_ATOMS: atom_id res chain seq x y z
N MET A 1 14.27 -19.80 22.57
CA MET A 1 13.54 -21.05 22.79
C MET A 1 12.11 -20.84 22.34
N SER A 2 11.61 -21.75 21.51
CA SER A 2 10.35 -21.64 20.78
C SER A 2 9.16 -21.96 21.70
N ASP A 3 8.42 -20.94 22.13
CA ASP A 3 7.06 -21.14 22.65
C ASP A 3 6.12 -21.43 21.48
N ARG A 4 6.01 -22.70 21.11
CA ARG A 4 4.92 -23.22 20.28
C ARG A 4 4.22 -24.32 21.07
N SER A 5 2.97 -24.07 21.49
CA SER A 5 2.12 -25.06 22.13
C SER A 5 1.89 -26.25 21.18
N ALA A 6 2.08 -27.46 21.68
CA ALA A 6 1.73 -28.69 20.98
C ALA A 6 0.20 -28.76 20.78
N GLY A 7 -0.27 -28.88 19.53
CA GLY A 7 -1.70 -29.15 19.28
C GLY A 7 -2.27 -28.90 17.88
N LEU A 8 -1.56 -28.25 16.96
CA LEU A 8 -2.01 -28.05 15.57
C LEU A 8 -0.83 -28.20 14.61
N ALA A 9 -1.07 -28.76 13.42
CA ALA A 9 -0.07 -28.72 12.35
C ALA A 9 0.35 -27.26 12.11
N PRO A 10 1.65 -26.98 11.86
CA PRO A 10 2.10 -25.61 11.66
C PRO A 10 1.32 -24.96 10.52
N SER A 11 0.81 -23.75 10.75
CA SER A 11 0.17 -22.94 9.69
C SER A 11 1.08 -22.91 8.47
N ARG A 12 0.57 -23.33 7.32
CA ARG A 12 1.30 -23.22 6.05
C ARG A 12 1.51 -21.74 5.74
N VAL A 13 2.74 -21.35 5.45
CA VAL A 13 3.07 -19.97 5.05
C VAL A 13 3.53 -20.00 3.60
N THR A 14 2.83 -19.26 2.74
CA THR A 14 3.12 -19.20 1.30
C THR A 14 3.35 -17.75 0.89
N ALA A 15 4.33 -17.50 0.04
CA ALA A 15 4.49 -16.24 -0.67
C ALA A 15 4.20 -16.47 -2.15
N VAL A 16 3.11 -15.89 -2.64
CA VAL A 16 2.77 -15.89 -4.07
C VAL A 16 3.37 -14.62 -4.68
N LEU A 17 4.43 -14.78 -5.47
CA LEU A 17 5.24 -13.68 -5.98
C LEU A 17 5.16 -13.60 -7.51
N GLY A 18 5.16 -12.39 -8.05
CA GLY A 18 5.15 -12.17 -9.50
C GLY A 18 4.79 -10.73 -9.87
N PRO A 19 4.88 -10.35 -11.16
CA PRO A 19 4.53 -9.01 -11.62
C PRO A 19 3.03 -8.67 -11.40
N THR A 20 2.64 -7.44 -11.74
CA THR A 20 1.22 -7.04 -11.78
C THR A 20 0.45 -7.84 -12.84
N ASN A 21 -0.89 -7.87 -12.77
CA ASN A 21 -1.76 -8.64 -13.68
C ASN A 21 -1.51 -10.17 -13.70
N THR A 22 -1.29 -10.77 -12.52
CA THR A 22 -1.01 -12.21 -12.32
C THR A 22 -2.11 -12.96 -11.55
N GLY A 23 -3.21 -12.27 -11.20
CA GLY A 23 -4.35 -12.86 -10.48
C GLY A 23 -4.05 -13.29 -9.03
N LYS A 24 -3.00 -12.77 -8.40
CA LYS A 24 -2.60 -13.11 -7.02
C LYS A 24 -3.71 -12.83 -5.98
N THR A 25 -4.25 -11.62 -5.98
CA THR A 25 -5.33 -11.24 -5.06
C THR A 25 -6.60 -12.07 -5.30
N HIS A 26 -6.87 -12.43 -6.56
CA HIS A 26 -7.99 -13.32 -6.90
C HIS A 26 -7.83 -14.70 -6.25
N LEU A 27 -6.65 -15.31 -6.41
CA LEU A 27 -6.30 -16.59 -5.78
C LEU A 27 -6.43 -16.52 -4.25
N ALA A 28 -5.93 -15.47 -3.63
CA ALA A 28 -6.02 -15.31 -2.17
C ALA A 28 -7.46 -15.21 -1.68
N VAL A 29 -8.32 -14.47 -2.39
CA VAL A 29 -9.75 -14.39 -2.06
C VAL A 29 -10.42 -15.76 -2.24
N GLU A 30 -10.16 -16.48 -3.33
CA GLU A 30 -10.73 -17.82 -3.53
C GLU A 30 -10.32 -18.79 -2.42
N ARG A 31 -9.03 -18.81 -2.06
CA ARG A 31 -8.55 -19.63 -0.95
C ARG A 31 -9.18 -19.21 0.37
N MET A 32 -9.23 -17.91 0.67
CA MET A 32 -9.89 -17.38 1.86
C MET A 32 -11.34 -17.85 1.98
N LEU A 33 -12.10 -17.82 0.89
CA LEU A 33 -13.51 -18.23 0.86
C LEU A 33 -13.72 -19.75 0.93
N GLY A 34 -12.65 -20.54 0.82
CA GLY A 34 -12.63 -21.98 1.09
C GLY A 34 -12.42 -22.34 2.57
N HIS A 35 -12.03 -21.37 3.42
CA HIS A 35 -11.90 -21.54 4.87
C HIS A 35 -13.14 -21.00 5.61
N ALA A 36 -13.37 -21.47 6.85
CA ALA A 36 -14.54 -21.08 7.65
C ALA A 36 -14.45 -19.64 8.19
N SER A 37 -13.23 -19.09 8.28
CA SER A 37 -12.99 -17.67 8.53
C SER A 37 -11.71 -17.18 7.87
N GLY A 38 -11.66 -15.89 7.55
CA GLY A 38 -10.50 -15.34 6.84
C GLY A 38 -10.31 -13.85 7.03
N MET A 39 -9.07 -13.40 6.87
CA MET A 39 -8.70 -11.99 6.88
C MET A 39 -7.77 -11.67 5.72
N ILE A 40 -8.00 -10.55 5.03
CA ILE A 40 -7.09 -10.05 4.00
C ILE A 40 -6.76 -8.58 4.27
N GLY A 41 -5.46 -8.28 4.34
CA GLY A 41 -4.91 -6.93 4.41
C GLY A 41 -4.52 -6.42 3.04
N LEU A 42 -5.05 -5.26 2.66
CA LEU A 42 -4.84 -4.62 1.36
C LEU A 42 -4.14 -3.26 1.54
N PRO A 43 -3.28 -2.84 0.60
CA PRO A 43 -2.47 -1.64 0.76
C PRO A 43 -3.27 -0.34 0.63
N LEU A 44 -4.42 -0.40 -0.05
CA LEU A 44 -5.25 0.76 -0.34
C LEU A 44 -6.69 0.49 0.05
N ARG A 45 -7.34 1.52 0.62
CA ARG A 45 -8.76 1.52 0.94
C ARG A 45 -9.65 1.13 -0.25
N LEU A 46 -9.31 1.61 -1.45
CA LEU A 46 -10.12 1.31 -2.62
C LEU A 46 -10.13 -0.19 -2.95
N LEU A 47 -8.96 -0.83 -2.90
CA LEU A 47 -8.86 -2.27 -3.08
C LEU A 47 -9.63 -3.02 -2.00
N ALA A 48 -9.53 -2.58 -0.73
CA ALA A 48 -10.33 -3.13 0.36
C ALA A 48 -11.83 -3.06 0.07
N ARG A 49 -12.31 -1.91 -0.43
CA ARG A 49 -13.72 -1.74 -0.79
C ARG A 49 -14.14 -2.64 -1.95
N GLU A 50 -13.33 -2.74 -3.00
CA GLU A 50 -13.60 -3.61 -4.15
C GLU A 50 -13.70 -5.08 -3.75
N ILE A 51 -12.73 -5.57 -2.98
CA ILE A 51 -12.72 -6.96 -2.49
C ILE A 51 -13.88 -7.21 -1.53
N TYR A 52 -14.21 -6.26 -0.65
CA TYR A 52 -15.39 -6.34 0.22
C TYR A 52 -16.68 -6.51 -0.59
N GLU A 53 -16.94 -5.63 -1.56
CA GLU A 53 -18.15 -5.72 -2.39
C GLU A 53 -18.22 -7.03 -3.17
N ARG A 54 -17.07 -7.50 -3.69
CA ARG A 54 -16.97 -8.78 -4.38
C ARG A 54 -17.34 -9.97 -3.47
N ILE A 55 -16.88 -9.97 -2.23
CA ILE A 55 -17.18 -11.07 -1.29
C ILE A 55 -18.63 -10.96 -0.78
N VAL A 56 -19.14 -9.76 -0.52
CA VAL A 56 -20.54 -9.52 -0.15
C VAL A 56 -21.49 -10.07 -1.21
N ARG A 57 -21.19 -9.89 -2.50
CA ARG A 57 -21.98 -10.51 -3.58
C ARG A 57 -22.00 -12.03 -3.55
N GLN A 58 -20.97 -12.68 -3.00
CA GLN A 58 -20.84 -14.15 -2.96
C GLN A 58 -21.29 -14.80 -1.64
N ARG A 59 -21.19 -14.09 -0.51
CA ARG A 59 -21.44 -14.62 0.84
C ARG A 59 -22.51 -13.86 1.64
N GLY A 60 -22.96 -12.71 1.14
CA GLY A 60 -23.90 -11.82 1.81
C GLY A 60 -23.23 -10.86 2.79
N ALA A 61 -23.85 -9.70 3.01
CA ALA A 61 -23.29 -8.62 3.83
C ALA A 61 -23.10 -8.99 5.31
N ALA A 62 -23.93 -9.91 5.84
CA ALA A 62 -23.83 -10.35 7.23
C ALA A 62 -22.54 -11.15 7.53
N ALA A 63 -21.90 -11.72 6.51
CA ALA A 63 -20.72 -12.57 6.66
C ALA A 63 -19.38 -11.82 6.55
N VAL A 64 -19.38 -10.55 6.15
CA VAL A 64 -18.17 -9.81 5.76
C VAL A 64 -18.06 -8.49 6.51
N ALA A 65 -16.90 -8.25 7.10
CA ALA A 65 -16.53 -6.96 7.67
C ALA A 65 -15.60 -6.19 6.72
N LEU A 66 -15.77 -4.87 6.65
CA LEU A 66 -14.84 -3.92 6.04
C LEU A 66 -14.24 -3.06 7.16
N ILE A 67 -12.91 -3.03 7.28
CA ILE A 67 -12.22 -2.20 8.28
C ILE A 67 -11.09 -1.43 7.60
N THR A 68 -11.25 -0.13 7.48
CA THR A 68 -10.20 0.80 7.03
C THR A 68 -10.00 1.88 8.07
N GLY A 69 -9.06 2.81 7.85
CA GLY A 69 -8.83 3.92 8.78
C GLY A 69 -10.05 4.84 8.97
N GLU A 70 -10.87 5.01 7.92
CA GLU A 70 -11.98 5.98 7.90
C GLU A 70 -13.37 5.32 7.81
N GLU A 71 -13.44 4.02 7.54
CA GLU A 71 -14.71 3.31 7.32
C GLU A 71 -14.67 1.95 8.02
N LYS A 72 -15.69 1.69 8.85
CA LYS A 72 -15.81 0.45 9.61
C LYS A 72 -17.24 -0.09 9.48
N ILE A 73 -17.39 -1.18 8.75
CA ILE A 73 -18.64 -1.93 8.61
C ILE A 73 -18.39 -3.30 9.23
N VAL A 74 -18.99 -3.56 10.39
CA VAL A 74 -18.81 -4.83 11.12
C VAL A 74 -20.18 -5.38 11.48
N PRO A 75 -20.68 -6.41 10.80
CA PRO A 75 -21.92 -7.08 11.18
C PRO A 75 -21.73 -7.81 12.53
N PRO A 76 -22.80 -8.34 13.16
CA PRO A 76 -22.69 -8.98 14.48
C PRO A 76 -21.79 -10.23 14.51
N ARG A 77 -21.71 -11.00 13.41
CA ARG A 77 -20.97 -12.27 13.33
C ARG A 77 -20.29 -12.45 11.95
N PRO A 78 -19.29 -11.61 11.60
CA PRO A 78 -18.57 -11.75 10.33
C PRO A 78 -17.65 -12.98 10.37
N HIS A 79 -17.58 -13.68 9.24
CA HIS A 79 -16.63 -14.75 8.99
C HIS A 79 -15.37 -14.24 8.28
N TYR A 80 -15.53 -13.20 7.46
CA TYR A 80 -14.45 -12.66 6.62
C TYR A 80 -14.18 -11.19 6.95
N PHE A 81 -12.91 -10.83 7.05
CA PHE A 81 -12.45 -9.48 7.35
C PHE A 81 -11.64 -8.95 6.16
N VAL A 82 -12.13 -7.91 5.52
CA VAL A 82 -11.42 -7.19 4.47
C VAL A 82 -10.93 -5.88 5.05
N CYS A 83 -9.61 -5.70 5.08
CA CYS A 83 -9.00 -4.60 5.82
C CYS A 83 -7.96 -3.86 4.97
N THR A 84 -7.68 -2.60 5.31
CA THR A 84 -6.34 -2.08 5.04
C THR A 84 -5.33 -2.75 5.97
N VAL A 85 -4.07 -2.90 5.54
CA VAL A 85 -3.03 -3.59 6.34
C VAL A 85 -2.84 -2.97 7.74
N GLU A 86 -2.98 -1.64 7.84
CA GLU A 86 -2.93 -0.88 9.10
C GLU A 86 -4.07 -1.26 10.04
N ALA A 87 -5.28 -1.45 9.50
CA ALA A 87 -6.51 -1.62 10.26
C ALA A 87 -6.86 -3.10 10.51
N MET A 88 -5.95 -4.03 10.20
CA MET A 88 -6.15 -5.47 10.46
C MET A 88 -6.31 -5.73 11.96
N PRO A 89 -7.44 -6.34 12.40
CA PRO A 89 -7.68 -6.65 13.82
C PRO A 89 -6.95 -7.94 14.22
N LEU A 90 -5.64 -7.84 14.45
CA LEU A 90 -4.77 -9.01 14.72
C LEU A 90 -5.06 -9.75 16.03
N GLU A 91 -5.83 -9.16 16.93
CA GLU A 91 -6.37 -9.86 18.11
C GLU A 91 -7.36 -10.97 17.73
N ARG A 92 -7.86 -10.96 16.49
CA ARG A 92 -8.78 -11.98 15.97
C ARG A 92 -8.01 -13.11 15.30
N SER A 93 -8.24 -14.32 15.78
CA SER A 93 -7.75 -15.54 15.14
C SER A 93 -8.68 -15.99 14.01
N VAL A 94 -8.13 -16.13 12.80
CA VAL A 94 -8.82 -16.61 11.60
C VAL A 94 -8.12 -17.83 11.01
N GLU A 95 -8.83 -18.64 10.23
CA GLU A 95 -8.24 -19.84 9.59
C GLU A 95 -7.26 -19.48 8.49
N PHE A 96 -7.62 -18.50 7.66
CA PHE A 96 -6.82 -17.99 6.55
C PHE A 96 -6.45 -16.52 6.77
N LEU A 97 -5.19 -16.16 6.56
CA LEU A 97 -4.73 -14.77 6.55
C LEU A 97 -3.96 -14.46 5.27
N ALA A 98 -4.29 -13.36 4.61
CA ALA A 98 -3.51 -12.85 3.47
C ALA A 98 -3.09 -11.39 3.64
N ILE A 99 -1.94 -11.04 3.04
CA ILE A 99 -1.45 -9.66 2.95
C ILE A 99 -1.00 -9.40 1.53
N ASP A 100 -1.57 -8.37 0.91
CA ASP A 100 -1.27 -7.98 -0.46
C ASP A 100 -0.19 -6.88 -0.54
N GLU A 101 0.48 -6.81 -1.68
CA GLU A 101 1.61 -5.90 -1.97
C GLU A 101 2.71 -5.92 -0.88
N ILE A 102 3.18 -7.11 -0.49
CA ILE A 102 4.17 -7.28 0.60
C ILE A 102 5.50 -6.57 0.34
N GLN A 103 5.82 -6.18 -0.90
CA GLN A 103 6.99 -5.34 -1.19
C GLN A 103 6.91 -3.95 -0.55
N LEU A 104 5.73 -3.51 -0.09
CA LEU A 104 5.59 -2.26 0.67
C LEU A 104 6.25 -2.29 2.04
N VAL A 105 6.83 -3.42 2.46
CA VAL A 105 7.78 -3.42 3.59
C VAL A 105 8.95 -2.44 3.39
N ALA A 106 9.31 -2.10 2.15
CA ALA A 106 10.36 -1.14 1.84
C ALA A 106 9.87 0.33 1.79
N ASP A 107 8.58 0.57 2.05
CA ASP A 107 8.03 1.92 2.06
C ASP A 107 8.50 2.71 3.30
N PRO A 108 9.17 3.87 3.14
CA PRO A 108 9.74 4.62 4.27
C PRO A 108 8.73 5.14 5.30
N GLU A 109 7.47 5.31 4.92
CA GLU A 109 6.45 5.93 5.76
C GLU A 109 5.66 4.86 6.52
N ARG A 110 5.21 3.81 5.81
CA ARG A 110 4.29 2.80 6.36
C ARG A 110 4.81 1.37 6.27
N GLY A 111 6.01 1.15 5.75
CA GLY A 111 6.58 -0.20 5.57
C GLY A 111 6.75 -0.96 6.87
N HIS A 112 7.01 -0.26 7.98
CA HIS A 112 7.08 -0.86 9.32
C HIS A 112 5.80 -1.61 9.73
N VAL A 113 4.63 -1.17 9.26
CA VAL A 113 3.36 -1.88 9.50
C VAL A 113 3.32 -3.19 8.72
N PHE A 114 3.67 -3.15 7.44
CA PHE A 114 3.75 -4.35 6.59
C PHE A 114 4.78 -5.34 7.14
N THR A 115 5.92 -4.86 7.60
CA THR A 115 6.99 -5.68 8.18
C THR A 115 6.53 -6.34 9.47
N GLN A 116 5.81 -5.62 10.33
CA GLN A 116 5.20 -6.20 11.52
C GLN A 116 4.26 -7.35 11.11
N ARG A 117 3.43 -7.15 10.08
CA ARG A 117 2.48 -8.18 9.66
C ARG A 117 3.18 -9.38 9.02
N LEU A 118 4.21 -9.14 8.21
CA LEU A 118 5.07 -10.18 7.64
C LEU A 118 5.67 -11.08 8.74
N LEU A 119 6.19 -10.46 9.79
CA LEU A 119 6.88 -11.18 10.88
C LEU A 119 5.90 -11.88 11.83
N HIS A 120 4.70 -11.33 12.06
CA HIS A 120 3.87 -11.74 13.19
C HIS A 120 2.43 -12.15 12.86
N ALA A 121 1.84 -11.70 11.76
CA ALA A 121 0.45 -12.02 11.43
C ALA A 121 0.36 -13.44 10.83
N ARG A 122 -0.47 -14.31 11.41
CA ARG A 122 -0.64 -15.70 10.95
C ARG A 122 -2.11 -16.12 11.00
N GLY A 123 -2.55 -16.84 9.96
CA GLY A 123 -3.76 -17.65 10.02
C GLY A 123 -3.51 -18.92 10.84
N ARG A 124 -4.58 -19.57 11.33
CA ARG A 124 -4.44 -20.85 12.06
C ARG A 124 -3.99 -21.98 11.15
N PHE A 125 -4.48 -22.01 9.91
CA PHE A 125 -4.18 -23.07 8.95
C PHE A 125 -3.34 -22.58 7.79
N GLU A 126 -3.61 -21.36 7.31
CA GLU A 126 -2.95 -20.84 6.12
C GLU A 126 -2.64 -19.34 6.24
N THR A 127 -1.41 -18.98 5.87
CA THR A 127 -0.97 -17.59 5.72
C THR A 127 -0.41 -17.38 4.32
N MET A 128 -0.85 -16.33 3.64
CA MET A 128 -0.45 -16.02 2.27
C MET A 128 0.06 -14.58 2.12
N PHE A 129 1.31 -14.41 1.72
CA PHE A 129 1.87 -13.12 1.31
C PHE A 129 1.80 -12.99 -0.20
N LEU A 130 1.31 -11.87 -0.71
CA LEU A 130 1.25 -11.59 -2.14
C LEU A 130 2.13 -10.39 -2.45
N GLY A 131 2.88 -10.43 -3.54
CA GLY A 131 3.64 -9.26 -3.96
C GLY A 131 4.51 -9.45 -5.18
N ALA A 132 5.46 -8.54 -5.36
CA ALA A 132 6.42 -8.56 -6.45
C ALA A 132 7.45 -9.68 -6.32
N GLY A 133 7.97 -10.17 -7.45
CA GLY A 133 9.06 -11.17 -7.49
C GLY A 133 10.33 -10.74 -6.75
N THR A 134 10.61 -9.43 -6.72
CA THR A 134 11.75 -8.81 -6.03
C THR A 134 11.79 -9.09 -4.53
N MET A 135 10.68 -9.51 -3.93
CA MET A 135 10.60 -9.86 -2.51
C MET A 135 11.17 -11.23 -2.17
N GLU A 136 11.41 -12.10 -3.15
CA GLU A 136 11.81 -13.49 -2.89
C GLU A 136 13.05 -13.61 -1.99
N PRO A 137 14.17 -12.90 -2.24
CA PRO A 137 15.37 -13.06 -1.42
C PRO A 137 15.14 -12.61 0.04
N LEU A 138 14.42 -11.50 0.22
CA LEU A 138 14.13 -10.95 1.54
C LEU A 138 13.15 -11.80 2.32
N ILE A 139 12.06 -12.26 1.69
CA ILE A 139 11.03 -13.05 2.38
C ILE A 139 11.57 -14.41 2.83
N ARG A 140 12.42 -15.08 2.02
CA ARG A 140 13.11 -16.31 2.43
C ARG A 140 13.98 -16.09 3.65
N ARG A 141 14.69 -14.95 3.71
CA ARG A 141 15.52 -14.58 4.86
C ARG A 141 14.69 -14.27 6.10
N LEU A 142 13.56 -13.58 5.95
CA LEU A 142 12.71 -13.12 7.06
C LEU A 142 11.69 -14.17 7.53
N VAL A 143 11.33 -15.14 6.69
CA VAL A 143 10.36 -16.20 7.00
C VAL A 143 10.93 -17.54 6.52
N PRO A 144 11.72 -18.25 7.36
CA PRO A 144 12.45 -19.46 6.93
C PRO A 144 11.56 -20.59 6.40
N ASP A 145 10.34 -20.72 6.94
CA ASP A 145 9.39 -21.79 6.58
C ASP A 145 8.47 -21.40 5.40
N VAL A 146 8.78 -20.33 4.66
CA VAL A 146 7.92 -19.85 3.57
C VAL A 146 8.06 -20.70 2.31
N GLU A 147 6.93 -21.15 1.77
CA GLU A 147 6.84 -21.75 0.44
C GLU A 147 6.71 -20.63 -0.61
N ILE A 148 7.60 -20.57 -1.60
CA ILE A 148 7.51 -19.58 -2.68
C ILE A 148 6.75 -20.18 -3.86
N VAL A 149 5.75 -19.44 -4.34
CA VAL A 149 4.99 -19.74 -5.56
C VAL A 149 5.12 -18.58 -6.52
N THR A 150 5.84 -18.77 -7.61
CA THR A 150 6.02 -17.75 -8.65
C THR A 150 4.87 -17.78 -9.65
N ARG A 151 4.40 -16.62 -10.11
CA ARG A 151 3.41 -16.49 -11.18
C ARG A 151 3.88 -15.55 -12.28
N ASP A 152 3.74 -16.00 -13.52
CA ASP A 152 4.04 -15.18 -14.69
C ASP A 152 2.86 -14.29 -15.06
N ARG A 153 3.18 -13.17 -15.71
CA ARG A 153 2.18 -12.21 -16.22
C ARG A 153 1.29 -12.89 -17.25
N LEU A 154 -0.01 -12.60 -17.20
CA LEU A 154 -1.01 -13.20 -18.10
C LEU A 154 -1.01 -12.64 -19.53
N SER A 155 -0.36 -11.49 -19.75
CA SER A 155 -0.28 -10.81 -21.06
C SER A 155 1.07 -10.13 -21.27
N THR A 156 1.36 -9.77 -22.51
CA THR A 156 2.60 -9.10 -22.90
C THR A 156 2.52 -7.61 -22.61
N LEU A 157 3.62 -7.02 -22.14
CA LEU A 157 3.81 -5.58 -22.06
C LEU A 157 4.93 -5.18 -23.03
N SER A 158 4.65 -4.28 -23.96
CA SER A 158 5.64 -3.82 -24.95
C SER A 158 5.83 -2.31 -24.94
N TYR A 159 7.03 -1.87 -25.32
CA TYR A 159 7.36 -0.46 -25.44
C TYR A 159 6.90 0.11 -26.79
N ALA A 160 6.15 1.21 -26.76
CA ALA A 160 5.58 1.86 -27.94
C ALA A 160 6.26 3.21 -28.29
N GLY A 161 7.35 3.55 -27.60
CA GLY A 161 8.13 4.75 -27.86
C GLY A 161 7.48 6.06 -27.40
N SER A 162 8.07 7.16 -27.85
CA SER A 162 7.58 8.52 -27.59
C SER A 162 6.44 8.91 -28.54
N LYS A 163 5.34 9.44 -27.98
CA LYS A 163 4.19 9.93 -28.76
C LYS A 163 3.70 11.29 -28.26
N LYS A 164 3.28 12.16 -29.18
CA LYS A 164 2.56 13.40 -28.83
C LYS A 164 1.25 13.04 -28.12
N LEU A 165 0.81 13.85 -27.15
CA LEU A 165 -0.46 13.66 -26.44
C LEU A 165 -1.64 13.48 -27.41
N THR A 166 -1.67 14.26 -28.50
CA THR A 166 -2.68 14.16 -29.56
C THR A 166 -2.62 12.87 -30.36
N ARG A 167 -1.57 12.05 -30.26
CA ARG A 167 -1.40 10.79 -31.00
C ARG A 167 -1.45 9.56 -30.10
N LEU A 168 -1.70 9.74 -28.81
CA LEU A 168 -1.92 8.62 -27.91
C LEU A 168 -3.18 7.83 -28.33
N PRO A 169 -3.15 6.49 -28.24
CA PRO A 169 -4.33 5.68 -28.54
C PRO A 169 -5.46 5.97 -27.55
N ARG A 170 -6.68 5.61 -27.90
CA ARG A 170 -7.80 5.61 -26.95
C ARG A 170 -7.47 4.68 -25.78
N ARG A 171 -8.13 4.87 -24.64
CA ARG A 171 -7.88 4.10 -23.41
C ARG A 171 -6.46 4.27 -22.86
N SER A 172 -5.85 5.43 -23.09
CA SER A 172 -4.53 5.74 -22.53
C SER A 172 -4.62 6.34 -21.12
N ALA A 173 -3.73 5.91 -20.23
CA ALA A 173 -3.44 6.58 -18.97
C ALA A 173 -2.14 7.38 -19.09
N ILE A 174 -2.21 8.70 -18.91
CA ILE A 174 -1.06 9.59 -18.88
C ILE A 174 -0.65 9.82 -17.43
N VAL A 175 0.60 9.53 -17.11
CA VAL A 175 1.11 9.58 -15.73
C VAL A 175 2.06 10.74 -15.57
N ALA A 176 1.76 11.62 -14.61
CA ALA A 176 2.58 12.76 -14.25
C ALA A 176 2.82 12.80 -12.73
N PHE A 177 3.97 13.32 -12.31
CA PHE A 177 4.42 13.25 -10.92
C PHE A 177 4.23 14.57 -10.15
N SER A 178 3.39 15.47 -10.67
CA SER A 178 2.94 16.66 -9.95
C SER A 178 1.47 16.96 -10.26
N THR A 179 0.76 17.46 -9.25
CA THR A 179 -0.65 17.87 -9.36
C THR A 179 -0.86 18.91 -10.45
N GLU A 180 0.05 19.89 -10.54
CA GLU A 180 0.03 20.93 -11.56
C GLU A 180 0.10 20.34 -12.98
N ARG A 181 1.04 19.43 -13.23
CA ARG A 181 1.17 18.76 -14.53
C ARG A 181 -0.04 17.90 -14.87
N VAL A 182 -0.60 17.18 -13.89
CA VAL A 182 -1.82 16.39 -14.09
C VAL A 182 -2.96 17.27 -14.60
N TYR A 183 -3.21 18.42 -13.96
CA TYR A 183 -4.26 19.33 -14.40
C TYR A 183 -3.96 19.99 -15.76
N ALA A 184 -2.72 20.39 -16.01
CA ALA A 184 -2.32 20.98 -17.29
C ALA A 184 -2.53 20.00 -18.47
N ILE A 185 -2.12 18.75 -18.30
CA ILE A 185 -2.31 17.70 -19.31
C ILE A 185 -3.80 17.38 -19.47
N ALA A 186 -4.55 17.26 -18.37
CA ALA A 186 -5.98 16.98 -18.42
C ALA A 186 -6.76 18.08 -19.17
N GLU A 187 -6.41 19.34 -18.95
CA GLU A 187 -7.02 20.47 -19.66
C GLU A 187 -6.65 20.47 -21.16
N LEU A 188 -5.41 20.16 -21.50
CA LEU A 188 -4.98 20.03 -22.89
C LEU A 188 -5.74 18.91 -23.62
N ILE A 189 -5.89 17.74 -22.99
CA ILE A 189 -6.66 16.61 -23.55
C ILE A 189 -8.14 16.98 -23.65
N ARG A 190 -8.71 17.64 -22.64
CA ARG A 190 -10.11 18.09 -22.67
C ARG A 190 -10.37 18.99 -23.89
N ARG A 191 -9.48 19.94 -24.17
CA ARG A 191 -9.58 20.84 -25.34
C ARG A 191 -9.47 20.13 -26.68
N GLN A 192 -8.64 19.09 -26.78
CA GLN A 192 -8.31 18.45 -28.06
C GLN A 192 -9.08 17.15 -28.34
N ARG A 193 -9.57 16.47 -27.30
CA ARG A 193 -10.15 15.12 -27.36
C ARG A 193 -11.51 14.99 -26.66
N GLY A 194 -12.06 16.08 -26.12
CA GLY A 194 -13.43 16.12 -25.57
C GLY A 194 -13.55 15.74 -24.09
N GLY A 195 -12.52 15.16 -23.46
CA GLY A 195 -12.53 14.91 -22.02
C GLY A 195 -11.41 13.99 -21.53
N ALA A 196 -11.11 14.10 -20.24
CA ALA A 196 -10.18 13.21 -19.53
C ALA A 196 -10.64 13.03 -18.07
N ALA A 197 -10.52 11.81 -17.56
CA ALA A 197 -10.64 11.54 -16.13
C ALA A 197 -9.34 11.95 -15.43
N VAL A 198 -9.44 12.44 -14.18
CA VAL A 198 -8.28 12.83 -13.38
C VAL A 198 -8.23 12.01 -12.10
N VAL A 199 -7.10 11.34 -11.85
CA VAL A 199 -6.92 10.53 -10.64
C VAL A 199 -5.62 10.87 -9.93
N MET A 200 -5.72 11.35 -8.69
CA MET A 200 -4.56 11.69 -7.87
C MET A 200 -4.75 11.19 -6.44
N GLY A 201 -3.64 10.94 -5.75
CA GLY A 201 -3.64 10.49 -4.36
C GLY A 201 -4.34 11.47 -3.39
N SER A 202 -4.32 12.76 -3.70
CA SER A 202 -4.98 13.82 -2.93
C SER A 202 -6.50 13.90 -3.10
N LEU A 203 -7.06 13.26 -4.14
CA LEU A 203 -8.51 13.27 -4.34
C LEU A 203 -9.20 12.41 -3.29
N SER A 204 -10.35 12.91 -2.80
CA SER A 204 -11.21 12.14 -1.91
C SER A 204 -11.58 10.80 -2.55
N PRO A 205 -11.79 9.72 -1.76
CA PRO A 205 -12.18 8.42 -2.29
C PRO A 205 -13.42 8.49 -3.20
N ARG A 206 -14.42 9.29 -2.81
CA ARG A 206 -15.64 9.48 -3.61
C ARG A 206 -15.35 10.11 -4.97
N THR A 207 -14.55 11.18 -5.00
CA THR A 207 -14.14 11.86 -6.24
C THR A 207 -13.32 10.93 -7.13
N ARG A 208 -12.34 10.21 -6.55
CA ARG A 208 -11.49 9.27 -7.27
C ARG A 208 -12.32 8.17 -7.93
N ASN A 209 -13.29 7.59 -7.21
CA ASN A 209 -14.15 6.53 -7.74
C ASN A 209 -15.06 7.05 -8.86
N ALA A 210 -15.59 8.27 -8.74
CA ALA A 210 -16.36 8.89 -9.80
C ALA A 210 -15.51 9.08 -11.07
N GLN A 211 -14.26 9.55 -10.93
CA GLN A 211 -13.34 9.73 -12.06
C GLN A 211 -12.98 8.41 -12.75
N VAL A 212 -12.72 7.35 -11.96
CA VAL A 212 -12.50 6.01 -12.51
C VAL A 212 -13.75 5.47 -13.19
N ALA A 213 -14.94 5.70 -12.63
CA ALA A 213 -16.20 5.28 -13.22
C ALA A 213 -16.45 5.95 -14.58
N LEU A 214 -16.18 7.25 -14.71
CA LEU A 214 -16.27 7.98 -15.99
C LEU A 214 -15.36 7.38 -17.07
N TYR A 215 -14.14 6.99 -16.70
CA TYR A 215 -13.23 6.33 -17.62
C TYR A 215 -13.72 4.91 -17.99
N GLN A 216 -14.19 4.14 -16.99
CA GLN A 216 -14.65 2.77 -17.21
C GLN A 216 -15.96 2.68 -17.99
N SER A 217 -16.86 3.65 -17.86
CA SER A 217 -18.10 3.75 -18.64
C SER A 217 -17.85 4.10 -20.10
N GLY A 218 -16.65 4.59 -20.44
CA GLY A 218 -16.30 5.07 -21.77
C GLY A 218 -16.78 6.50 -22.05
N GLU A 219 -17.28 7.23 -21.03
CA GLU A 219 -17.59 8.66 -21.17
C GLU A 219 -16.34 9.48 -21.50
N VAL A 220 -15.16 9.02 -21.06
CA VAL A 220 -13.86 9.57 -21.45
C VAL A 220 -12.88 8.46 -21.82
N ASP A 221 -12.12 8.68 -22.89
CA ASP A 221 -11.12 7.72 -23.37
C ASP A 221 -9.75 7.85 -22.69
N PHE A 222 -9.51 8.96 -22.00
CA PHE A 222 -8.21 9.29 -21.44
C PHE A 222 -8.30 9.44 -19.94
N LEU A 223 -7.27 8.95 -19.27
CA LEU A 223 -7.06 9.14 -17.84
C LEU A 223 -5.75 9.90 -17.66
N VAL A 224 -5.73 10.93 -16.82
CA VAL A 224 -4.51 11.60 -16.39
C VAL A 224 -4.35 11.41 -14.90
N ALA A 225 -3.20 10.94 -14.44
CA ALA A 225 -3.04 10.54 -13.07
C ALA A 225 -1.63 10.68 -12.51
N THR A 226 -1.51 10.60 -11.18
CA THR A 226 -0.22 10.41 -10.50
C THR A 226 0.15 8.93 -10.40
N ASP A 227 1.32 8.64 -9.83
CA ASP A 227 1.80 7.30 -9.48
C ASP A 227 0.84 6.47 -8.61
N ALA A 228 -0.15 7.12 -7.99
CA ALA A 228 -1.26 6.48 -7.27
C ALA A 228 -1.99 5.39 -8.09
N ILE A 229 -1.93 5.43 -9.42
CA ILE A 229 -2.51 4.37 -10.27
C ILE A 229 -1.75 3.04 -10.18
N GLY A 230 -0.46 3.09 -9.85
CA GLY A 230 0.41 1.92 -9.76
C GLY A 230 0.03 0.96 -8.64
N MET A 231 -0.73 1.42 -7.64
CA MET A 231 -0.94 0.68 -6.38
C MET A 231 -2.35 0.12 -6.15
N GLY A 232 -3.34 0.34 -7.03
CA GLY A 232 -4.64 -0.32 -6.81
C GLY A 232 -5.89 0.40 -7.28
N LEU A 233 -5.93 0.76 -8.55
CA LEU A 233 -7.18 1.07 -9.24
C LEU A 233 -7.43 -0.04 -10.27
N ASN A 234 -8.61 -0.66 -10.22
CA ASN A 234 -9.01 -1.67 -11.18
C ASN A 234 -9.53 -0.98 -12.46
N MET A 235 -8.62 -0.66 -13.37
CA MET A 235 -8.90 0.04 -14.62
C MET A 235 -8.43 -0.73 -15.85
N ASP A 236 -9.23 -0.71 -16.91
CA ASP A 236 -8.92 -1.36 -18.19
C ASP A 236 -8.13 -0.39 -19.07
N VAL A 237 -6.83 -0.26 -18.82
CA VAL A 237 -5.94 0.64 -19.58
C VAL A 237 -5.22 -0.17 -20.65
N ASP A 238 -5.22 0.30 -21.90
CA ASP A 238 -4.53 -0.37 -23.01
C ASP A 238 -3.10 0.19 -23.19
N HIS A 239 -2.91 1.47 -22.83
CA HIS A 239 -1.64 2.16 -22.98
C HIS A 239 -1.32 3.05 -21.78
N VAL A 240 -0.09 3.00 -21.28
CA VAL A 240 0.42 3.92 -20.26
C VAL A 240 1.47 4.85 -20.87
N ALA A 241 1.27 6.16 -20.76
CA ALA A 241 2.21 7.17 -21.24
C ALA A 241 2.79 7.98 -20.07
N PHE A 242 4.11 7.95 -19.88
CA PHE A 242 4.77 8.77 -18.87
C PHE A 242 4.99 10.19 -19.41
N ALA A 243 4.43 11.19 -18.72
CA ALA A 243 4.64 12.61 -19.02
C ALA A 243 5.85 13.22 -18.30
N GLY A 244 6.66 12.38 -17.66
CA GLY A 244 7.90 12.70 -16.98
C GLY A 244 8.44 11.45 -16.30
N LEU A 245 9.72 11.44 -15.98
CA LEU A 245 10.40 10.28 -15.38
C LEU A 245 11.06 10.63 -14.03
N ARG A 246 10.69 11.78 -13.46
CA ARG A 246 11.22 12.29 -12.21
C ARG A 246 10.08 12.54 -11.23
N LYS A 247 10.24 12.12 -9.98
CA LYS A 247 9.27 12.32 -8.90
C LYS A 247 9.92 12.91 -7.66
N PHE A 248 9.11 13.58 -6.84
CA PHE A 248 9.52 14.03 -5.52
C PHE A 248 9.22 12.91 -4.51
N ASP A 249 10.23 12.45 -3.77
CA ASP A 249 10.13 11.37 -2.79
C ASP A 249 9.89 11.86 -1.34
N GLY A 250 9.50 13.14 -1.18
CA GLY A 250 9.40 13.79 0.11
C GLY A 250 10.67 14.56 0.50
N ARG A 251 11.83 14.25 -0.10
CA ARG A 251 13.10 14.91 0.19
C ARG A 251 13.71 15.60 -1.02
N ARG A 252 13.73 14.91 -2.17
CA ARG A 252 14.32 15.42 -3.40
C ARG A 252 13.59 14.94 -4.65
N THR A 253 13.79 15.65 -5.75
CA THR A 253 13.35 15.19 -7.06
C THR A 253 14.38 14.24 -7.63
N ARG A 254 13.99 12.98 -7.82
CA ARG A 254 14.85 11.91 -8.37
C ARG A 254 14.18 11.22 -9.55
N TRP A 255 14.99 10.48 -10.32
CA TRP A 255 14.50 9.58 -11.36
C TRP A 255 13.68 8.44 -10.78
N LEU A 256 12.70 7.97 -11.53
CA LEU A 256 11.97 6.74 -11.22
C LEU A 256 12.90 5.53 -11.33
N HIS A 257 12.74 4.59 -10.41
CA HIS A 257 13.37 3.29 -10.50
C HIS A 257 12.59 2.39 -11.46
N ALA A 258 13.28 1.40 -12.04
CA ALA A 258 12.69 0.45 -12.98
C ALA A 258 11.44 -0.24 -12.43
N HIS A 259 11.43 -0.62 -11.15
CA HIS A 259 10.27 -1.25 -10.50
C HIS A 259 9.07 -0.30 -10.39
N GLU A 260 9.28 1.01 -10.19
CA GLU A 260 8.19 2.01 -10.14
C GLU A 260 7.57 2.18 -11.52
N ILE A 261 8.41 2.24 -12.57
CA ILE A 261 7.96 2.27 -13.96
C ILE A 261 7.20 0.98 -14.27
N GLY A 262 7.74 -0.18 -13.93
CA GLY A 262 7.09 -1.48 -14.12
C GLY A 262 5.77 -1.62 -13.39
N GLN A 263 5.64 -1.08 -12.19
CA GLN A 263 4.39 -1.09 -11.43
C GLN A 263 3.29 -0.25 -12.10
N ILE A 264 3.67 0.91 -12.65
CA ILE A 264 2.75 1.83 -13.33
C ILE A 264 2.43 1.32 -14.75
N ALA A 265 3.45 1.01 -15.56
CA ALA A 265 3.32 0.46 -16.90
C ALA A 265 2.60 -0.89 -16.91
N GLY A 266 2.78 -1.69 -15.86
CA GLY A 266 2.08 -2.95 -15.66
C GLY A 266 0.56 -2.83 -15.48
N ARG A 267 0.02 -1.60 -15.38
CA ARG A 267 -1.43 -1.34 -15.46
C ARG A 267 -1.95 -1.37 -16.90
N ALA A 268 -1.08 -1.26 -17.90
CA ALA A 268 -1.46 -1.45 -19.29
C ALA A 268 -1.66 -2.94 -19.60
N GLY A 269 -2.74 -3.26 -20.31
CA GLY A 269 -3.17 -4.62 -20.57
C GLY A 269 -3.85 -5.25 -19.36
N ARG A 270 -4.76 -6.19 -19.63
CA ARG A 270 -5.51 -6.87 -18.57
C ARG A 270 -5.89 -8.29 -18.99
N HIS A 271 -5.75 -9.23 -18.07
CA HIS A 271 -5.95 -10.65 -18.33
C HIS A 271 -5.11 -11.08 -19.54
N LEU A 272 -5.74 -11.53 -20.63
CA LEU A 272 -5.10 -11.97 -21.87
C LEU A 272 -4.86 -10.83 -22.88
N ARG A 273 -5.28 -9.60 -22.58
CA ARG A 273 -5.05 -8.44 -23.46
C ARG A 273 -3.68 -7.86 -23.20
N ASP A 274 -2.91 -7.74 -24.27
CA ASP A 274 -1.60 -7.09 -24.23
C ASP A 274 -1.73 -5.60 -23.91
N GLY A 275 -0.69 -5.08 -23.26
CA GLY A 275 -0.57 -3.68 -22.90
C GLY A 275 0.64 -3.06 -23.58
N THR A 276 0.59 -1.74 -23.75
CA THR A 276 1.75 -0.97 -24.21
C THR A 276 2.09 0.13 -23.24
N PHE A 277 3.36 0.52 -23.18
CA PHE A 277 3.78 1.71 -22.45
C PHE A 277 4.73 2.56 -23.28
N GLY A 278 4.81 3.84 -22.97
CA GLY A 278 5.59 4.82 -23.72
C GLY A 278 5.80 6.09 -22.92
N VAL A 279 6.43 7.07 -23.55
CA VAL A 279 6.57 8.42 -23.00
C VAL A 279 5.81 9.43 -23.85
N THR A 280 5.44 10.57 -23.27
CA THR A 280 4.92 11.69 -24.06
C THR A 280 6.07 12.38 -24.82
N ALA A 281 5.77 13.05 -25.93
CA ALA A 281 6.77 13.76 -26.72
C ALA A 281 7.52 14.89 -25.98
N GLU A 282 7.00 15.34 -24.84
CA GLU A 282 7.60 16.38 -24.00
C GLU A 282 8.43 15.78 -22.85
N ALA A 283 8.36 14.46 -22.65
CA ALA A 283 9.14 13.75 -21.66
C ALA A 283 10.47 13.26 -22.26
N GLU A 284 11.46 13.09 -21.39
CA GLU A 284 12.71 12.42 -21.73
C GLU A 284 12.41 10.96 -22.13
N ASP A 285 13.15 10.44 -23.11
CA ASP A 285 12.99 9.06 -23.57
C ASP A 285 13.51 8.07 -22.53
N LEU A 286 13.02 6.84 -22.58
CA LEU A 286 13.51 5.77 -21.72
C LEU A 286 14.76 5.14 -22.34
N ASP A 287 15.79 4.93 -21.53
CA ASP A 287 16.98 4.17 -21.94
C ASP A 287 16.61 2.73 -22.31
N ALA A 288 17.32 2.16 -23.28
CA ALA A 288 17.03 0.81 -23.79
C ALA A 288 17.11 -0.26 -22.68
N ASP A 289 18.10 -0.16 -21.79
CA ASP A 289 18.27 -1.08 -20.66
C ASP A 289 17.09 -1.00 -19.69
N LEU A 290 16.57 0.20 -19.45
CA LEU A 290 15.42 0.43 -18.58
C LEU A 290 14.13 -0.10 -19.21
N VAL A 291 13.97 0.05 -20.53
CA VAL A 291 12.86 -0.54 -21.29
C VAL A 291 12.91 -2.06 -21.18
N GLU A 292 14.07 -2.68 -21.39
CA GLU A 292 14.25 -4.14 -21.28
C GLU A 292 13.88 -4.63 -19.88
N GLN A 293 14.39 -3.98 -18.82
CA GLN A 293 14.05 -4.31 -17.44
C GLN A 293 12.54 -4.30 -17.17
N VAL A 294 11.82 -3.30 -17.70
CA VAL A 294 10.36 -3.17 -17.52
C VAL A 294 9.59 -4.22 -18.30
N VAL A 295 10.00 -4.51 -19.53
CA VAL A 295 9.38 -5.52 -20.41
C VAL A 295 9.57 -6.93 -19.85
N GLU A 296 10.78 -7.25 -19.39
CA GLU A 296 11.13 -8.57 -18.85
C GLU A 296 10.79 -8.76 -17.36
N HIS A 297 10.24 -7.73 -16.70
CA HIS A 297 9.98 -7.72 -15.25
C HIS A 297 11.22 -8.04 -14.40
N ARG A 298 12.39 -7.59 -14.86
CA ARG A 298 13.70 -7.81 -14.21
C ARG A 298 14.09 -6.57 -13.40
N PHE A 299 13.91 -6.65 -12.09
CA PHE A 299 14.16 -5.55 -11.17
C PHE A 299 15.07 -5.97 -10.02
N ASP A 300 15.74 -4.99 -9.41
CA ASP A 300 16.56 -5.22 -8.23
C ASP A 300 15.73 -5.78 -7.06
N PRO A 301 16.25 -6.78 -6.33
CA PRO A 301 15.59 -7.30 -5.15
C PRO A 301 15.36 -6.23 -4.08
N VAL A 302 14.33 -6.42 -3.28
CA VAL A 302 14.14 -5.60 -2.07
C VAL A 302 15.20 -6.02 -1.05
N GLU A 303 16.11 -5.12 -0.70
CA GLU A 303 17.25 -5.44 0.16
C GLU A 303 16.91 -5.47 1.65
N GLY A 304 15.95 -4.64 2.07
CA GLY A 304 15.57 -4.48 3.45
C GLY A 304 14.12 -4.05 3.63
N ALA A 305 13.57 -4.41 4.78
CA ALA A 305 12.24 -4.05 5.24
C ALA A 305 12.35 -2.99 6.33
N GLU A 306 11.61 -1.89 6.19
CA GLU A 306 11.44 -0.89 7.23
C GLU A 306 10.83 -1.54 8.45
N TRP A 307 11.45 -1.38 9.60
CA TRP A 307 11.11 -2.08 10.82
C TRP A 307 11.05 -1.10 11.98
N ARG A 308 10.05 -1.29 12.85
CA ARG A 308 9.90 -0.60 14.12
C ARG A 308 9.64 -1.63 15.19
N ASN A 309 10.20 -1.41 16.37
CA ASN A 309 9.97 -2.30 17.50
C ASN A 309 8.47 -2.32 17.89
N ALA A 310 7.87 -3.51 17.88
CA ALA A 310 6.47 -3.69 18.27
C ALA A 310 6.29 -3.85 19.80
N LYS A 311 7.36 -4.16 20.53
CA LYS A 311 7.34 -4.34 21.99
C LYS A 311 7.74 -3.02 22.66
N LEU A 312 6.79 -2.10 22.72
CA LEU A 312 6.98 -0.80 23.35
C LEU A 312 6.94 -0.90 24.87
N ASP A 313 7.81 -0.14 25.52
CA ASP A 313 7.88 -0.04 26.97
C ASP A 313 7.11 1.20 27.44
N PHE A 314 6.12 1.01 28.31
CA PHE A 314 5.26 2.10 28.80
C PHE A 314 5.49 2.40 30.29
N ASP A 315 6.58 1.91 30.89
CA ASP A 315 6.87 2.13 32.30
C ASP A 315 7.23 3.59 32.60
N THR A 316 8.05 4.21 31.73
CA THR A 316 8.33 5.65 31.76
C THR A 316 8.42 6.24 30.35
N LEU A 317 8.26 7.56 30.20
CA LEU A 317 8.44 8.25 28.91
C LEU A 317 9.84 8.02 28.29
N PRO A 318 10.94 8.07 29.06
CA PRO A 318 12.26 7.66 28.55
C PRO A 318 12.34 6.21 28.07
N ASP A 319 11.66 5.26 28.74
CA ASP A 319 11.66 3.85 28.33
C ASP A 319 10.88 3.65 27.02
N LEU A 320 9.76 4.36 26.84
CA LEU A 320 9.03 4.39 25.57
C LEU A 320 9.91 4.88 24.43
N LEU A 321 10.55 6.04 24.59
CA LEU A 321 11.47 6.58 23.58
C LEU A 321 12.61 5.62 23.26
N ARG A 322 13.22 5.00 24.29
CA ARG A 322 14.29 4.01 24.10
C ARG A 322 13.78 2.81 23.31
N SER A 323 12.59 2.30 23.64
CA SER A 323 11.98 1.16 22.99
C SER A 323 11.63 1.41 21.52
N LEU A 324 11.30 2.65 21.13
CA LEU A 324 11.06 3.06 19.74
C LEU A 324 12.34 3.03 18.89
N THR A 325 13.48 3.36 19.49
CA THR A 325 14.79 3.48 18.82
C THR A 325 15.64 2.20 18.83
N VAL A 326 15.09 1.07 19.29
CA VAL A 326 15.80 -0.22 19.26
C VAL A 326 16.18 -0.54 17.81
N THR A 327 17.40 -1.03 17.58
CA THR A 327 17.82 -1.48 16.26
C THR A 327 17.48 -2.96 16.06
N PRO A 328 17.04 -3.37 14.86
CA PRO A 328 16.77 -4.78 14.60
C PRO A 328 18.08 -5.58 14.57
N GLN A 329 18.08 -6.75 15.19
CA GLN A 329 19.25 -7.65 15.21
C GLN A 329 19.31 -8.59 13.99
N ARG A 330 18.32 -8.52 13.10
CA ARG A 330 18.15 -9.46 11.99
C ARG A 330 18.51 -8.79 10.66
N ILE A 331 19.38 -9.44 9.90
CA ILE A 331 19.74 -9.00 8.53
C ILE A 331 18.48 -8.92 7.66
N GLY A 332 18.36 -7.83 6.90
CA GLY A 332 17.20 -7.53 6.06
C GLY A 332 16.11 -6.70 6.76
N LEU A 333 16.32 -6.30 8.02
CA LEU A 333 15.48 -5.31 8.69
C LEU A 333 16.27 -4.02 8.89
N ASN A 334 15.67 -2.90 8.53
CA ASN A 334 16.22 -1.56 8.72
C ASN A 334 15.37 -0.83 9.75
N LEU A 335 15.98 -0.12 10.70
CA LEU A 335 15.20 0.74 11.59
C LEU A 335 14.55 1.83 10.73
N THR A 336 13.23 1.94 10.83
CA THR A 336 12.46 2.96 10.11
C THR A 336 12.96 4.36 10.46
N GLY A 337 12.88 5.27 9.50
CA GLY A 337 13.07 6.69 9.77
C GLY A 337 12.11 7.18 10.85
N GLU A 338 12.46 8.28 11.51
CA GLU A 338 11.61 8.92 12.51
C GLU A 338 10.26 9.30 11.86
N ALA A 339 9.18 8.64 12.31
CA ALA A 339 7.85 8.93 11.78
C ALA A 339 7.19 10.07 12.56
N LEU A 340 6.06 10.54 12.04
CA LEU A 340 5.34 11.67 12.61
C LEU A 340 4.96 11.44 14.08
N ASP A 341 4.49 10.24 14.42
CA ASP A 341 4.09 9.88 15.79
C ASP A 341 5.24 10.01 16.82
N GLU A 342 6.43 9.53 16.46
CA GLU A 342 7.64 9.67 17.26
C GLU A 342 8.08 11.13 17.38
N THR A 343 8.02 11.88 16.28
CA THR A 343 8.35 13.32 16.25
C THR A 343 7.44 14.10 17.19
N LEU A 344 6.13 13.82 17.15
CA LEU A 344 5.12 14.43 18.02
C LEU A 344 5.38 14.07 19.47
N LEU A 345 5.63 12.80 19.77
CA LEU A 345 5.94 12.35 21.13
C LEU A 345 7.16 13.08 21.70
N ARG A 346 8.26 13.16 20.95
CA ARG A 346 9.48 13.89 21.38
C ARG A 346 9.23 15.37 21.62
N ARG A 347 8.29 15.96 20.89
CA ARG A 347 7.87 17.35 21.10
C ARG A 347 7.01 17.50 22.34
N LEU A 348 5.98 16.67 22.49
CA LEU A 348 5.03 16.75 23.60
C LEU A 348 5.66 16.42 24.95
N ILE A 349 6.66 15.53 24.99
CA ILE A 349 7.38 15.23 26.24
C ILE A 349 8.13 16.45 26.82
N LYS A 350 8.46 17.45 25.98
CA LYS A 350 9.10 18.70 26.44
C LYS A 350 8.12 19.69 27.07
N ASP A 351 6.81 19.44 26.95
CA ASP A 351 5.78 20.25 27.58
C ASP A 351 5.64 19.84 29.07
N GLU A 352 5.79 20.81 29.98
CA GLU A 352 5.75 20.58 31.43
C GLU A 352 4.41 20.01 31.91
N GLU A 353 3.32 20.36 31.24
CA GLU A 353 1.99 19.86 31.56
C GLU A 353 1.86 18.38 31.20
N ILE A 354 2.33 18.00 30.02
CA ILE A 354 2.36 16.60 29.58
C ILE A 354 3.27 15.77 30.49
N ALA A 355 4.46 16.28 30.83
CA ALA A 355 5.39 15.60 31.73
C ALA A 355 4.80 15.37 33.14
N ARG A 356 3.87 16.23 33.58
CA ARG A 356 3.18 16.11 34.86
C ARG A 356 2.04 15.08 34.82
N ILE A 357 1.29 15.00 33.71
CA ILE A 357 0.15 14.08 33.54
C ILE A 357 0.64 12.67 33.14
N GLY A 358 1.66 12.57 32.31
CA GLY A 358 2.23 11.33 31.75
C GLY A 358 3.10 10.51 32.71
N ARG A 359 2.71 10.39 33.98
CA ARG A 359 3.49 9.68 35.02
C ARG A 359 3.07 8.24 35.26
N SER A 360 1.89 7.85 34.81
CA SER A 360 1.40 6.47 34.93
C SER A 360 1.48 5.76 33.59
N ARG A 361 1.67 4.44 33.63
CA ARG A 361 1.67 3.59 32.43
C ARG A 361 0.46 3.83 31.53
N GLY A 362 -0.74 3.94 32.11
CA GLY A 362 -1.96 4.21 31.37
C GLY A 362 -2.00 5.60 30.70
N ALA A 363 -1.46 6.63 31.35
CA ALA A 363 -1.34 7.96 30.76
C ALA A 363 -0.31 7.96 29.61
N ILE A 364 0.82 7.28 29.77
CA ILE A 364 1.84 7.17 28.71
C ILE A 364 1.26 6.44 27.49
N MET A 365 0.48 5.36 27.69
CA MET A 365 -0.21 4.67 26.60
C MET A 365 -1.18 5.60 25.85
N ARG A 366 -2.00 6.36 26.57
CA ARG A 366 -2.95 7.32 25.95
C ARG A 366 -2.23 8.46 25.22
N LEU A 367 -1.11 8.96 25.76
CA LEU A 367 -0.29 9.95 25.08
C LEU A 367 0.25 9.40 23.75
N TRP A 368 0.75 8.16 23.77
CA TRP A 368 1.22 7.49 22.56
C TRP A 368 0.10 7.31 21.55
N GLU A 369 -1.08 6.84 21.97
CA GLU A 369 -2.27 6.72 21.10
C GLU A 369 -2.65 8.07 20.46
N ALA A 370 -2.57 9.17 21.21
CA ALA A 370 -2.82 10.52 20.70
C ALA A 370 -1.76 10.96 19.66
N CYS A 371 -0.48 10.62 19.87
CA CYS A 371 0.58 10.88 18.90
C CYS A 371 0.41 10.08 17.60
N GLN A 372 -0.25 8.92 17.65
CA GLN A 372 -0.52 8.07 16.48
C GLN A 372 -1.71 8.54 15.64
N LEU A 373 -2.36 9.65 16.02
CA LEU A 373 -3.44 10.23 15.23
C LEU A 373 -2.92 10.65 13.84
N PRO A 374 -3.52 10.16 12.75
CA PRO A 374 -3.10 10.50 11.40
C PRO A 374 -3.39 11.97 11.05
N ASP A 375 -2.42 12.63 10.41
CA ASP A 375 -2.57 14.01 9.89
C ASP A 375 -3.23 14.01 8.51
N PHE A 376 -4.56 13.86 8.47
CA PHE A 376 -5.31 13.84 7.20
C PHE A 376 -5.27 15.17 6.43
N GLN A 377 -5.03 16.28 7.14
CA GLN A 377 -5.03 17.62 6.56
C GLN A 377 -3.63 18.05 6.09
N LYS A 378 -2.58 17.25 6.38
CA LYS A 378 -1.19 17.61 6.14
C LYS A 378 -0.87 18.99 6.72
N THR A 379 -1.30 19.18 7.96
CA THR A 379 -1.12 20.41 8.72
C THR A 379 0.34 20.61 9.10
N THR A 380 0.64 21.77 9.65
CA THR A 380 1.97 21.98 10.22
C THR A 380 2.16 21.09 11.45
N LEU A 381 3.42 20.69 11.71
CA LEU A 381 3.75 19.91 12.91
C LEU A 381 3.25 20.57 14.21
N ASP A 382 3.21 21.91 14.23
CA ASP A 382 2.73 22.73 15.35
C ASP A 382 1.22 22.60 15.59
N GLU A 383 0.45 22.55 14.52
CA GLU A 383 -1.01 22.38 14.60
C GLU A 383 -1.35 20.95 14.99
N HIS A 384 -0.67 19.97 14.40
CA HIS A 384 -0.90 18.56 14.72
C HIS A 384 -0.49 18.22 16.16
N ALA A 385 0.60 18.80 16.66
CA ALA A 385 1.00 18.66 18.07
C ALA A 385 -0.04 19.24 19.03
N ARG A 386 -0.67 20.37 18.68
CA ARG A 386 -1.77 20.94 19.47
C ARG A 386 -2.98 20.00 19.50
N LEU A 387 -3.39 19.46 18.34
CA LEU A 387 -4.47 18.50 18.27
C LEU A 387 -4.19 17.25 19.12
N ALA A 388 -2.99 16.67 19.01
CA ALA A 388 -2.59 15.51 19.80
C ALA A 388 -2.60 15.81 21.31
N LYS A 389 -2.15 17.02 21.71
CA LYS A 389 -2.23 17.49 23.11
C LYS A 389 -3.69 17.60 23.59
N ASP A 390 -4.56 18.22 22.80
CA ASP A 390 -5.97 18.40 23.16
C ASP A 390 -6.70 17.06 23.31
N VAL A 391 -6.44 16.11 22.40
CA VAL A 391 -6.99 14.75 22.49
C VAL A 391 -6.45 14.02 23.72
N PHE A 392 -5.15 14.11 24.00
CA PHE A 392 -4.58 13.52 25.19
C PHE A 392 -5.25 14.04 26.47
N HIS A 393 -5.44 15.36 26.58
CA HIS A 393 -6.16 15.97 27.70
C HIS A 393 -7.61 15.51 27.82
N ALA A 394 -8.30 15.25 26.72
CA ALA A 394 -9.66 14.72 26.75
C ALA A 394 -9.73 13.26 27.23
N LEU A 395 -8.62 12.51 27.13
CA LEU A 395 -8.54 11.09 27.47
C LEU A 395 -7.94 10.81 28.87
N THR A 396 -7.33 11.80 29.51
CA THR A 396 -6.74 11.72 30.87
C THR A 396 -7.46 12.61 31.86
#